data_AF-A0A3N6Q2J2-F1
#
_entry.id   AF-A0A3N6Q2J2-F1
#
_cell.length_a   1.000
_cell.length_b   1.000
_cell.length_c   1.000
_cell.angle_alpha   90.00
_cell.angle_beta   90.00
_cell.angle_gamma   90.00
#
_symmetry.space_group_name_H-M   'P 1'
#
loop_
_entity.id
_entity.type
_entity.pdbx_description
1 polymer ?
#
loop_
_entity_poly.entity_id
_entity_poly.type
_entity_poly.pdbx_seq_one_letter_code
_entity_poly.pdbx_strand_id
1 'polypeptide(L)'
;MDEYFNDYEFDNLNFYRENHGKQLYYNWGGEVWWIESPGKPQEKLFSIIGMNATKVFIKPHPEYGEAGHRINREICLFCDSSTQEVLDYWRPREEVKEVPVVHIANRMVQGFVSPKKIVIPQNSGYVKKVIEIPLEYPHPLAKESKYRDYCPGEKFKEVKLTKFRHSTILVCTVEPNYVLTREIL
;
A
#
# COMPACT_ATOMS: atom_id res chain seq x y z
N MET A 1 -10.17 16.14 19.65
CA MET A 1 -9.50 16.17 18.34
C MET A 1 -8.34 17.11 18.57
N ASP A 2 -7.22 16.57 19.04
CA ASP A 2 -6.08 17.38 19.44
C ASP A 2 -5.46 18.00 18.19
N GLU A 3 -5.38 19.32 18.19
CA GLU A 3 -4.92 20.11 17.06
C GLU A 3 -3.41 19.93 16.89
N TYR A 4 -3.00 19.45 15.70
CA TYR A 4 -1.60 19.19 15.31
C TYR A 4 -0.84 20.51 15.05
N PHE A 5 -0.74 21.38 16.04
CA PHE A 5 -0.22 22.74 15.90
C PHE A 5 1.27 22.84 15.59
N ASN A 6 2.02 21.78 15.83
CA ASN A 6 3.46 21.72 15.57
C ASN A 6 3.79 20.48 14.76
N ASP A 7 4.92 20.54 14.05
CA ASP A 7 5.54 19.34 13.49
C ASP A 7 5.81 18.32 14.61
N TYR A 8 5.48 17.06 14.35
CA TYR A 8 5.69 15.97 15.29
C TYR A 8 6.68 14.95 14.72
N GLU A 9 7.79 14.73 15.44
CA GLU A 9 8.74 13.66 15.12
C GLU A 9 8.19 12.32 15.63
N PHE A 10 7.94 11.42 14.69
CA PHE A 10 7.49 10.06 14.95
C PHE A 10 8.65 9.07 14.70
N ASP A 11 9.06 8.37 15.76
CA ASP A 11 9.97 7.22 15.66
C ASP A 11 9.17 5.93 15.55
N ASN A 12 9.20 5.30 14.38
CA ASN A 12 8.40 4.10 14.15
C ASN A 12 8.86 2.91 15.01
N LEU A 13 10.14 2.83 15.38
CA LEU A 13 10.67 1.68 16.11
C LEU A 13 10.20 1.75 17.57
N ASN A 14 10.23 2.94 18.18
CA ASN A 14 9.67 3.13 19.52
C ASN A 14 8.18 2.81 19.56
N PHE A 15 7.41 3.30 18.57
CA PHE A 15 6.00 2.97 18.45
C PHE A 15 5.75 1.46 18.37
N TYR A 16 6.53 0.73 17.56
CA TYR A 16 6.38 -0.72 17.44
C TYR A 16 6.92 -1.50 18.65
N ARG A 17 7.85 -0.96 19.45
CA ARG A 17 8.25 -1.55 20.74
C ARG A 17 7.08 -1.52 21.72
N GLU A 18 6.42 -0.38 21.87
CA GLU A 18 5.26 -0.21 22.75
C GLU A 18 4.05 -1.06 22.31
N ASN A 19 3.99 -1.37 21.01
CA ASN A 19 2.92 -2.13 20.38
C ASN A 19 3.33 -3.53 19.89
N HIS A 20 4.43 -4.06 20.42
CA HIS A 20 4.98 -5.35 19.99
C HIS A 20 3.91 -6.45 20.01
N GLY A 21 3.70 -7.11 18.87
CA GLY A 21 2.76 -8.23 18.72
C GLY A 21 1.28 -7.88 18.85
N LYS A 22 0.94 -6.62 19.20
CA LYS A 22 -0.44 -6.14 19.30
C LYS A 22 -1.05 -6.02 17.91
N GLN A 23 -2.36 -6.22 17.84
CA GLN A 23 -3.13 -5.97 16.63
C GLN A 23 -3.37 -4.47 16.48
N LEU A 24 -2.87 -3.90 15.39
CA LEU A 24 -3.04 -2.52 14.99
C LEU A 24 -4.00 -2.46 13.81
N TYR A 25 -4.90 -1.48 13.83
CA TYR A 25 -5.79 -1.17 12.72
C TYR A 25 -5.51 0.26 12.26
N TYR A 26 -5.48 0.46 10.95
CA TYR A 26 -5.34 1.79 10.36
C TYR A 26 -6.02 1.82 9.00
N ASN A 27 -6.62 2.96 8.68
CA ASN A 27 -7.14 3.31 7.36
C ASN A 27 -6.12 4.14 6.58
N TRP A 28 -6.26 4.15 5.27
CA TRP A 28 -5.50 4.99 4.38
C TRP A 28 -6.33 5.30 3.14
N GLY A 29 -6.05 6.44 2.53
CA GLY A 29 -6.67 6.87 1.29
C GLY A 29 -5.60 7.29 0.30
N GLY A 30 -5.93 7.38 -0.98
CA GLY A 30 -4.95 7.78 -1.96
C GLY A 30 -5.49 7.89 -3.37
N GLU A 31 -4.55 8.04 -4.28
CA GLU A 31 -4.82 8.18 -5.70
C GLU A 31 -3.85 7.30 -6.48
N VAL A 32 -4.36 6.69 -7.54
CA VAL A 32 -3.58 5.91 -8.49
C VAL A 32 -3.37 6.77 -9.73
N TRP A 33 -2.10 7.04 -10.03
CA TRP A 33 -1.68 7.85 -11.16
C TRP A 33 -0.91 7.00 -12.18
N TRP A 34 -1.10 7.35 -13.44
CA TRP A 34 -0.51 6.68 -14.60
C TRP A 34 0.33 7.66 -15.41
N ILE A 35 1.44 7.15 -15.97
CA ILE A 35 2.25 7.87 -16.95
C ILE A 35 2.51 6.92 -18.13
N GLU A 36 1.97 7.26 -19.30
CA GLU A 36 2.09 6.42 -20.50
C GLU A 36 3.55 6.24 -20.96
N SER A 37 4.29 7.35 -20.99
CA SER A 37 5.70 7.39 -21.36
C SER A 37 6.39 8.63 -20.79
N PRO A 38 7.74 8.63 -20.68
CA PRO A 38 8.48 9.78 -20.19
C PRO A 38 8.13 11.07 -20.95
N GLY A 39 7.80 12.13 -20.20
CA GLY A 39 7.40 13.43 -20.76
C GLY A 39 5.92 13.57 -21.11
N LYS A 40 5.11 12.50 -20.97
CA LYS A 40 3.65 12.62 -21.06
C LYS A 40 3.05 13.09 -19.73
N PRO A 41 1.90 13.79 -19.76
CA PRO A 41 1.17 14.16 -18.55
C PRO A 41 0.80 12.93 -17.71
N GLN A 42 0.75 13.11 -16.40
CA GLN A 42 0.21 12.11 -15.48
C GLN A 42 -1.32 12.11 -15.58
N GLU A 43 -1.91 10.93 -15.53
CA GLU A 43 -3.37 10.73 -15.57
C GLU A 43 -3.82 10.07 -14.27
N LYS A 44 -4.82 10.64 -13.60
CA LYS A 44 -5.43 10.02 -12.42
C LYS A 44 -6.39 8.94 -12.89
N LEU A 45 -6.11 7.69 -12.53
CA LEU A 45 -6.96 6.56 -12.89
C LEU A 45 -8.06 6.32 -11.85
N PHE A 46 -7.67 6.28 -10.58
CA PHE A 46 -8.55 5.88 -9.48
C PHE A 46 -8.30 6.73 -8.24
N SER A 47 -9.31 6.85 -7.41
CA SER A 47 -9.10 7.06 -5.98
C SER A 47 -9.08 5.70 -5.28
N ILE A 48 -8.47 5.61 -4.12
CA ILE A 48 -8.43 4.36 -3.34
C ILE A 48 -8.67 4.67 -1.87
N ILE A 49 -9.36 3.74 -1.23
CA ILE A 49 -9.48 3.68 0.22
C ILE A 49 -9.12 2.27 0.68
N GLY A 50 -8.46 2.16 1.82
CA GLY A 50 -8.03 0.88 2.32
C GLY A 50 -7.93 0.86 3.82
N MET A 51 -7.82 -0.35 4.33
CA MET A 51 -7.65 -0.62 5.74
C MET A 51 -6.74 -1.81 5.93
N ASN A 52 -5.96 -1.76 7.00
CA ASN A 52 -5.07 -2.82 7.41
C ASN A 52 -5.39 -3.32 8.81
N ALA A 53 -5.18 -4.61 9.00
CA ALA A 53 -5.02 -5.23 10.31
C ALA A 53 -3.59 -5.77 10.40
N THR A 54 -2.70 -5.03 11.05
CA THR A 54 -1.26 -5.31 11.14
C THR A 54 -0.81 -5.74 12.53
N LYS A 55 0.10 -6.71 12.60
CA LYS A 55 0.94 -6.98 13.78
C LYS A 55 2.40 -6.77 13.39
N VAL A 56 3.18 -6.16 14.28
CA VAL A 56 4.64 -6.02 14.11
C VAL A 56 5.34 -6.65 15.29
N PHE A 57 6.31 -7.51 14.99
CA PHE A 57 7.19 -8.13 15.97
C PHE A 57 8.57 -7.52 15.86
N ILE A 58 9.06 -6.93 16.95
CA ILE A 58 10.45 -6.48 17.05
C ILE A 58 11.36 -7.70 17.14
N LYS A 59 12.39 -7.74 16.30
CA LYS A 59 13.40 -8.81 16.27
C LYS A 59 14.79 -8.20 16.17
N PRO A 60 15.84 -8.90 16.66
CA PRO A 60 17.21 -8.53 16.38
C PRO A 60 17.48 -8.44 14.87
N HIS A 61 18.25 -7.44 14.46
CA HIS A 61 18.63 -7.22 13.06
C HIS A 61 20.11 -6.83 12.97
N PRO A 62 20.89 -7.42 12.05
CA PRO A 62 22.35 -7.21 12.00
C PRO A 62 22.74 -5.76 11.72
N GLU A 63 21.96 -5.03 10.92
CA GLU A 63 22.27 -3.64 10.55
C GLU A 63 21.73 -2.61 11.55
N TYR A 64 20.58 -2.88 12.16
CA TYR A 64 19.83 -1.87 12.93
C TYR A 64 19.81 -2.15 14.44
N GLY A 65 20.42 -3.26 14.88
CA GLY A 65 20.26 -3.80 16.23
C GLY A 65 18.89 -4.47 16.40
N GLU A 66 17.82 -3.72 16.15
CA GLU A 66 16.44 -4.20 16.16
C GLU A 66 15.68 -3.69 14.92
N ALA A 67 14.74 -4.50 14.43
CA ALA A 67 13.84 -4.09 13.36
C ALA A 67 12.47 -4.78 13.48
N GLY A 68 11.48 -4.24 12.77
CA GLY A 68 10.14 -4.81 12.77
C GLY A 68 9.97 -5.90 11.72
N HIS A 69 9.32 -6.99 12.09
CA HIS A 69 8.78 -8.00 11.19
C HIS A 69 7.25 -7.88 11.19
N ARG A 70 6.69 -7.45 10.06
CA ARG A 70 5.26 -7.17 9.89
C ARG A 70 4.53 -8.37 9.33
N ILE A 71 3.36 -8.67 9.91
CA ILE A 71 2.34 -9.54 9.34
C ILE A 71 1.06 -8.71 9.22
N ASN A 72 0.45 -8.70 8.04
CA ASN A 72 -0.62 -7.78 7.69
C ASN A 72 -1.74 -8.48 6.92
N ARG A 73 -2.97 -8.02 7.15
CA ARG A 73 -4.16 -8.24 6.31
C ARG A 73 -4.59 -6.91 5.76
N GLU A 74 -4.99 -6.85 4.50
CA GLU A 74 -5.42 -5.59 3.89
C GLU A 74 -6.62 -5.76 2.98
N ILE A 75 -7.43 -4.71 2.98
CA ILE A 75 -8.42 -4.44 1.95
C ILE A 75 -8.07 -3.10 1.29
N CYS A 76 -8.19 -3.02 -0.03
CA CYS A 76 -8.13 -1.78 -0.78
C CYS A 76 -9.22 -1.80 -1.85
N LEU A 77 -10.08 -0.78 -1.81
CA LEU A 77 -11.14 -0.54 -2.74
C LEU A 77 -10.68 0.50 -3.76
N PHE A 78 -10.99 0.23 -5.03
CA PHE A 78 -10.78 1.18 -6.12
C PHE A 78 -12.08 1.97 -6.27
N CYS A 79 -11.94 3.29 -6.29
CA CYS A 79 -13.03 4.22 -6.35
C CYS A 79 -12.90 5.12 -7.58
N ASP A 80 -14.04 5.67 -8.02
CA ASP A 80 -14.09 6.67 -9.06
C ASP A 80 -13.22 7.88 -8.67
N SER A 81 -12.46 8.39 -9.65
CA SER A 81 -11.51 9.46 -9.39
C SER A 81 -12.18 10.80 -9.08
N SER A 82 -13.42 10.98 -9.52
CA SER A 82 -14.23 12.20 -9.37
C SER A 82 -15.28 12.10 -8.27
N THR A 83 -16.02 10.98 -8.17
CA THR A 83 -17.13 10.82 -7.22
C THR A 83 -16.75 10.13 -5.92
N GLN A 84 -15.60 9.44 -5.87
CA GLN A 84 -15.16 8.60 -4.74
C GLN A 84 -16.02 7.36 -4.47
N GLU A 85 -17.03 7.07 -5.31
CA GLU A 85 -17.84 5.85 -5.22
C GLU A 85 -17.01 4.61 -5.56
N VAL A 86 -17.29 3.48 -4.90
CA VAL A 86 -16.60 2.21 -5.17
C VAL A 86 -16.94 1.71 -6.56
N LEU A 87 -15.93 1.32 -7.34
CA LEU A 87 -16.11 0.87 -8.72
C LEU A 87 -16.34 -0.64 -8.80
N ASP A 88 -17.47 -1.05 -9.36
CA ASP A 88 -17.67 -2.42 -9.85
C ASP A 88 -17.06 -2.63 -11.25
N TYR A 89 -17.05 -1.55 -12.03
CA TYR A 89 -16.58 -1.53 -13.40
C TYR A 89 -15.79 -0.25 -13.69
N TRP A 90 -14.87 -0.34 -14.64
CA TRP A 90 -14.05 0.78 -15.05
C TRP A 90 -13.95 0.86 -16.57
N ARG A 91 -14.10 2.09 -17.08
CA ARG A 91 -13.86 2.42 -18.48
C ARG A 91 -12.68 3.40 -18.57
N PRO A 92 -11.52 2.98 -19.09
CA PRO A 92 -10.36 3.87 -19.20
C PRO A 92 -10.59 5.04 -20.14
N ARG A 93 -11.31 4.80 -21.25
CA ARG A 93 -11.62 5.80 -22.28
C ARG A 93 -12.97 5.45 -22.91
N GLU A 94 -13.66 6.44 -23.45
CA GLU A 94 -15.02 6.26 -23.99
C GLU A 94 -15.10 5.16 -25.06
N GLU A 95 -14.04 4.99 -25.87
CA GLU A 95 -13.98 4.02 -26.96
C GLU A 95 -13.60 2.61 -26.50
N VAL A 96 -13.16 2.46 -25.25
CA VAL A 96 -12.70 1.19 -24.70
C VAL A 96 -13.85 0.49 -23.98
N LYS A 97 -13.95 -0.81 -24.20
CA LYS A 97 -14.90 -1.64 -23.48
C LYS A 97 -14.64 -1.55 -21.97
N GLU A 98 -15.71 -1.36 -21.22
CA GLU A 98 -15.68 -1.40 -19.77
C GLU A 98 -15.21 -2.78 -19.26
N VAL A 99 -14.40 -2.75 -18.20
CA VAL A 99 -13.82 -3.94 -17.57
C VAL A 99 -14.26 -4.03 -16.10
N PRO A 100 -14.53 -5.24 -15.57
CA PRO A 100 -14.82 -5.40 -14.15
C PRO A 100 -13.60 -5.05 -13.31
N VAL A 101 -13.84 -4.42 -12.17
CA VAL A 101 -12.80 -4.06 -11.20
C VAL A 101 -12.68 -5.16 -10.15
N VAL A 102 -11.44 -5.52 -9.82
CA VAL A 102 -11.14 -6.45 -8.72
C VAL A 102 -10.42 -5.68 -7.63
N HIS A 103 -11.08 -5.55 -6.48
CA HIS A 103 -10.50 -4.95 -5.29
C HIS A 103 -9.44 -5.84 -4.66
N ILE A 104 -8.56 -5.25 -3.86
CA ILE A 104 -7.51 -6.00 -3.17
C ILE A 104 -8.07 -6.50 -1.84
N ALA A 105 -7.96 -7.80 -1.59
CA ALA A 105 -8.31 -8.43 -0.32
C ALA A 105 -7.23 -9.45 0.06
N ASN A 106 -6.09 -8.95 0.53
CA ASN A 106 -4.95 -9.81 0.85
C ASN A 106 -5.06 -10.35 2.29
N ARG A 107 -5.09 -11.67 2.40
CA ARG A 107 -5.20 -12.38 3.69
C ARG A 107 -3.89 -12.44 4.46
N MET A 108 -2.74 -12.44 3.81
CA MET A 108 -1.43 -12.48 4.46
C MET A 108 -0.41 -11.72 3.62
N VAL A 109 0.08 -10.61 4.16
CA VAL A 109 1.19 -9.83 3.62
C VAL A 109 2.26 -9.76 4.70
N GLN A 110 3.48 -10.17 4.36
CA GLN A 110 4.63 -10.08 5.26
C GLN A 110 5.59 -9.01 4.77
N GLY A 111 6.29 -8.36 5.69
CA GLY A 111 7.25 -7.33 5.31
C GLY A 111 8.26 -7.01 6.40
N PHE A 112 9.40 -6.52 5.96
CA PHE A 112 10.38 -5.89 6.81
C PHE A 112 9.98 -4.43 7.10
N VAL A 113 10.17 -3.99 8.33
CA VAL A 113 9.95 -2.60 8.75
C VAL A 113 11.27 -2.08 9.28
N SER A 114 11.95 -1.27 8.46
CA SER A 114 13.16 -0.58 8.87
C SER A 114 12.84 0.50 9.90
N PRO A 115 13.70 0.68 10.91
CA PRO A 115 13.62 1.84 11.79
C PRO A 115 13.74 3.14 11.00
N LYS A 116 12.86 4.10 11.27
CA LYS A 116 12.83 5.40 10.62
C LYS A 116 12.17 6.44 11.53
N LYS A 117 12.77 7.63 11.54
CA LYS A 117 12.17 8.85 12.05
C LYS A 117 11.43 9.59 10.93
N ILE A 118 10.19 9.97 11.20
CA ILE A 118 9.29 10.62 10.25
C ILE A 118 8.83 11.93 10.88
N VAL A 119 8.92 13.03 10.14
CA VAL A 119 8.29 14.29 10.57
C VAL A 119 6.89 14.34 9.98
N ILE A 120 5.89 14.43 10.86
CA ILE A 120 4.50 14.66 10.47
C ILE A 120 4.30 16.18 10.47
N PRO A 121 3.99 16.80 9.32
CA PRO A 121 3.84 18.25 9.25
C PRO A 121 2.67 18.75 10.09
N GLN A 122 2.83 19.95 10.66
CA GLN A 122 1.77 20.69 11.33
C GLN A 122 0.48 20.73 10.49
N ASN A 123 -0.67 20.61 11.16
CA ASN A 123 -2.03 20.64 10.60
C ASN A 123 -2.34 19.57 9.54
N SER A 124 -1.41 18.66 9.25
CA SER A 124 -1.64 17.56 8.31
C SER A 124 -2.40 16.45 9.02
N GLY A 125 -1.92 16.06 10.21
CA GLY A 125 -2.43 14.89 10.93
C GLY A 125 -2.24 13.58 10.17
N TYR A 126 -1.51 13.58 9.04
CA TYR A 126 -1.19 12.43 8.20
C TYR A 126 0.17 12.54 7.53
N VAL A 127 0.71 11.40 7.07
CA VAL A 127 1.93 11.32 6.27
C VAL A 127 1.58 10.94 4.83
N LYS A 128 2.05 11.74 3.86
CA LYS A 128 1.96 11.39 2.44
C LYS A 128 3.17 10.56 2.03
N LYS A 129 2.93 9.46 1.34
CA LYS A 129 3.96 8.60 0.77
C LYS A 129 3.65 8.31 -0.70
N VAL A 130 4.63 8.54 -1.55
CA VAL A 130 4.60 8.12 -2.95
C VAL A 130 5.32 6.78 -3.07
N ILE A 131 4.68 5.81 -3.71
CA ILE A 131 5.23 4.48 -3.99
C ILE A 131 5.08 4.25 -5.49
N GLU A 132 6.19 3.98 -6.17
CA GLU A 132 6.14 3.53 -7.55
C GLU A 132 6.12 2.00 -7.56
N ILE A 133 5.14 1.42 -8.25
CA ILE A 133 5.01 -0.04 -8.37
C ILE A 133 5.31 -0.41 -9.82
N PRO A 134 6.37 -1.22 -10.07
CA PRO A 134 6.66 -1.69 -11.40
C PRO A 134 5.61 -2.71 -11.86
N LEU A 135 5.13 -2.59 -13.09
CA LEU A 135 4.16 -3.52 -13.69
C LEU A 135 4.73 -4.94 -13.92
N GLU A 136 6.05 -5.04 -14.01
CA GLU A 136 6.75 -6.32 -14.08
C GLU A 136 7.77 -6.41 -12.94
N TYR A 137 7.70 -7.50 -12.17
CA TYR A 137 8.68 -7.78 -11.12
C TYR A 137 9.07 -9.27 -11.12
N PRO A 138 10.27 -9.62 -10.63
CA PRO A 138 10.74 -11.01 -10.60
C PRO A 138 9.77 -11.91 -9.83
N HIS A 139 9.49 -13.10 -10.37
CA HIS A 139 8.71 -14.09 -9.65
C HIS A 139 9.65 -14.80 -8.65
N PRO A 140 9.49 -14.62 -7.32
CA PRO A 140 10.43 -15.09 -6.31
C PRO A 140 10.61 -16.62 -6.34
N LEU A 141 9.54 -17.34 -6.68
CA LEU A 141 9.54 -18.81 -6.75
C LEU A 141 9.93 -19.41 -8.11
N ALA A 142 10.12 -18.60 -9.17
CA ALA A 142 10.30 -19.15 -10.52
C ALA A 142 11.60 -19.95 -10.70
N LYS A 143 12.58 -19.77 -9.81
CA LYS A 143 13.83 -20.53 -9.82
C LYS A 143 13.73 -21.89 -9.11
N GLU A 144 12.64 -22.14 -8.38
CA GLU A 144 12.46 -23.37 -7.62
C GLU A 144 11.66 -24.39 -8.44
N SER A 145 12.32 -25.49 -8.86
CA SER A 145 11.73 -26.50 -9.74
C SER A 145 10.42 -27.11 -9.22
N LYS A 146 10.27 -27.26 -7.91
CA LYS A 146 9.04 -27.73 -7.24
C LYS A 146 7.82 -26.83 -7.45
N TYR A 147 8.01 -25.56 -7.84
CA TYR A 147 6.93 -24.60 -8.06
C TYR A 147 6.69 -24.30 -9.53
N ARG A 148 7.35 -25.00 -10.46
CA ARG A 148 7.29 -24.73 -11.90
C ARG A 148 5.85 -24.75 -12.44
N ASP A 149 5.03 -25.69 -11.99
CA ASP A 149 3.64 -25.83 -12.45
C ASP A 149 2.72 -24.69 -11.95
N TYR A 150 3.18 -23.93 -10.95
CA TYR A 150 2.47 -22.79 -10.37
C TYR A 150 3.07 -21.43 -10.79
N CYS A 151 4.17 -21.43 -11.53
CA CYS A 151 4.86 -20.23 -11.98
C CYS A 151 4.63 -20.03 -13.48
N PRO A 152 3.77 -19.08 -13.92
CA PRO A 152 3.53 -18.85 -15.34
C PRO A 152 4.74 -18.27 -16.10
N GLY A 153 5.83 -17.93 -15.39
CA GLY A 153 7.10 -17.47 -15.97
C GLY A 153 8.07 -16.91 -14.91
N GLU A 154 9.22 -16.41 -15.37
CA GLU A 154 10.29 -15.85 -14.51
C GLU A 154 9.93 -14.52 -13.83
N LYS A 155 8.92 -13.83 -14.35
CA LYS A 155 8.43 -12.56 -13.83
C LYS A 155 6.94 -12.68 -13.56
N PHE A 156 6.51 -12.11 -12.45
CA PHE A 156 5.13 -11.69 -12.34
C PHE A 156 4.94 -10.51 -13.27
N LYS A 157 4.06 -10.70 -14.24
CA LYS A 157 3.44 -9.59 -14.94
C LYS A 157 2.15 -9.35 -14.19
N GLU A 158 2.14 -8.34 -13.31
CA GLU A 158 0.85 -7.76 -12.99
C GLU A 158 0.36 -7.12 -14.28
N VAL A 159 -0.47 -7.85 -15.02
CA VAL A 159 -1.30 -7.23 -16.06
C VAL A 159 -2.41 -6.51 -15.32
N LYS A 160 -2.03 -5.49 -14.54
CA LYS A 160 -2.91 -4.39 -14.20
C LYS A 160 -3.09 -3.62 -15.50
N LEU A 161 -4.12 -4.07 -16.23
CA LEU A 161 -4.73 -3.45 -17.39
C LEU A 161 -3.87 -3.57 -18.68
N THR A 162 -4.29 -4.50 -19.53
CA THR A 162 -4.00 -4.64 -20.98
C THR A 162 -2.76 -3.89 -21.52
N LYS A 163 -1.62 -4.58 -21.55
CA LYS A 163 -0.50 -4.31 -22.49
C LYS A 163 0.03 -2.85 -22.48
N PHE A 164 0.36 -2.31 -21.32
CA PHE A 164 1.07 -1.03 -21.20
C PHE A 164 2.48 -1.22 -20.61
N ARG A 165 3.46 -0.42 -21.08
CA ARG A 165 4.91 -0.71 -20.96
C ARG A 165 5.66 0.03 -19.83
N HIS A 166 5.02 0.90 -19.04
CA HIS A 166 5.71 1.73 -18.02
C HIS A 166 4.95 1.84 -16.70
N SER A 167 5.56 2.47 -15.70
CA SER A 167 5.27 2.39 -14.25
C SER A 167 3.92 2.96 -13.79
N THR A 168 3.39 2.42 -12.69
CA THR A 168 2.24 2.99 -11.96
C THR A 168 2.73 3.70 -10.70
N ILE A 169 2.23 4.92 -10.45
CA ILE A 169 2.55 5.70 -9.25
C ILE A 169 1.34 5.65 -8.30
N LEU A 170 1.57 5.15 -7.10
CA LEU A 170 0.60 5.13 -6.01
C LEU A 170 0.93 6.25 -5.03
N VAL A 171 0.03 7.22 -4.88
CA VAL A 171 0.15 8.26 -3.86
C VAL A 171 -0.80 7.90 -2.72
N CYS A 172 -0.24 7.44 -1.60
CA CYS A 172 -1.01 7.10 -0.41
C CYS A 172 -0.86 8.19 0.65
N THR A 173 -1.99 8.65 1.16
CA THR A 173 -2.09 9.40 2.41
C THR A 173 -2.44 8.41 3.52
N VAL A 174 -1.53 8.25 4.48
CA VAL A 174 -1.75 7.39 5.65
C VAL A 174 -2.08 8.27 6.83
N GLU A 175 -3.29 8.12 7.37
CA GLU A 175 -3.64 8.72 8.64
C GLU A 175 -2.96 7.91 9.78
N PRO A 176 -2.08 8.51 10.60
CA PRO A 176 -1.50 7.94 11.80
C PRO A 176 -2.50 7.72 12.92
N ASN A 177 -3.81 7.89 12.69
CA ASN A 177 -4.84 7.50 13.63
C ASN A 177 -4.87 5.97 13.72
N TYR A 178 -3.94 5.41 14.49
CA TYR A 178 -3.99 4.03 14.94
C TYR A 178 -5.17 3.93 15.91
N VAL A 179 -6.34 3.57 15.40
CA VAL A 179 -7.46 3.23 16.25
C VAL A 179 -7.16 1.86 16.84
N LEU A 180 -6.64 1.85 18.07
CA LEU A 180 -6.61 0.67 18.93
C LEU A 180 -8.04 0.38 19.40
N THR A 181 -8.91 -0.13 18.51
CA THR A 181 -10.17 -0.71 18.96
C THR A 181 -9.86 -2.05 19.62
N ARG A 182 -9.95 -2.07 20.95
CA ARG A 182 -9.83 -3.28 21.77
C ARG A 182 -11.09 -4.15 21.71
N GLU A 183 -12.09 -3.79 20.93
CA GLU A 183 -13.39 -4.48 20.92
C GLU A 183 -13.93 -4.56 19.49
N ILE A 184 -13.76 -5.71 18.86
CA ILE A 184 -14.79 -6.34 18.01
C ILE A 184 -14.63 -7.85 18.20
N LEU A 185 -15.39 -8.39 19.16
CA LEU A 185 -15.89 -9.77 19.17
C LEU A 185 -17.30 -9.74 18.60
#